data_AF-A0A178VGB1-F1
#
_entry.id   AF-A0A178VGB1-F1
#
_cell.length_a   1.000
_cell.length_b   1.000
_cell.length_c   1.000
_cell.angle_alpha   90.00
_cell.angle_beta   90.00
_cell.angle_gamma   90.00
#
_symmetry.space_group_name_H-M   'P 1'
#
loop_
_entity.id
_entity.type
_entity.pdbx_description
1 polymer ?
#
loop_
_entity_poly.entity_id
_entity_poly.type
_entity_poly.pdbx_seq_one_letter_code
_entity_poly.pdbx_strand_id
1 'polypeptide(L)'
;MESGLLLLAFISTLVTVHQFHIIQAQEGISIDCGTTGSYVDSNNVTWVGDKGFVTTGESINITDVVKKPINTLRYFPTGQTNCYTNIPATKGRTTLVRTKFYYKNYDENYSPPSFDVVYDGKHRDSIAMTVDSLFSDEETFHYSEVIFAPANENISVCLVRTSPSDNPFISSIEVYSFDDGMYKDLGPEEGFILYKRNAYGATKLISYPLDPYGRLWSPKGSQDYPGLIDLTTSAPSIDITGALNKPPEIVMTKAMSGDGFIMSGLNLPSTLLPVYLALYFSEPQSLGRTQKRSFTVFLDGMQVGSHPIVPVFGKATQVVLRDIMASSESQLVFKSTDDSGLPTIISGLEVYSISNYKDHGSGGGGQSGNSNKGTSPLFGQETVSDKIDS
;
A
#
# COMPACT_ATOMS: atom_id res chain seq x y z
N MET A 1 28.15 -20.74 70.67
CA MET A 1 28.52 -19.43 70.11
C MET A 1 28.98 -19.68 68.70
N GLU A 2 28.24 -19.11 67.74
CA GLU A 2 28.71 -18.59 66.44
C GLU A 2 29.38 -19.57 65.45
N SER A 3 29.13 -19.62 64.15
CA SER A 3 28.19 -19.01 63.18
C SER A 3 28.44 -19.86 61.91
N GLY A 4 27.48 -20.58 61.34
CA GLY A 4 26.64 -20.08 60.25
C GLY A 4 27.43 -19.74 58.98
N LEU A 5 27.64 -20.70 58.06
CA LEU A 5 27.94 -20.41 56.65
C LEU A 5 27.32 -21.48 55.74
N LEU A 6 26.10 -21.20 55.28
CA LEU A 6 25.39 -21.95 54.24
C LEU A 6 25.55 -21.17 52.93
N LEU A 7 26.33 -21.72 52.00
CA LEU A 7 26.49 -21.16 50.66
C LEU A 7 25.36 -21.73 49.77
N LEU A 8 24.29 -20.95 49.58
CA LEU A 8 23.24 -21.26 48.60
C LEU A 8 23.61 -20.60 47.27
N ALA A 9 24.08 -21.41 46.32
CA ALA A 9 24.24 -20.98 44.93
C ALA A 9 22.87 -20.93 44.25
N PHE A 10 22.31 -19.73 44.06
CA PHE A 10 21.16 -19.51 43.19
C PHE A 10 21.65 -19.40 41.74
N ILE A 11 21.50 -20.46 40.96
CA ILE A 11 21.65 -20.40 39.50
C ILE A 11 20.33 -19.83 38.96
N SER A 12 20.31 -18.52 38.71
CA SER A 12 19.25 -17.87 37.95
C SER A 12 19.45 -18.18 36.46
N THR A 13 18.80 -19.22 35.95
CA THR A 13 18.69 -19.45 34.52
C THR A 13 17.75 -18.39 33.92
N LEU A 14 18.32 -17.38 33.26
CA LEU A 14 17.58 -16.44 32.43
C LEU A 14 17.03 -17.21 31.22
N VAL A 15 15.76 -17.61 31.26
CA VAL A 15 15.07 -18.13 30.08
C VAL A 15 14.70 -16.91 29.24
N THR A 16 15.53 -16.58 28.26
CA THR A 16 15.13 -15.66 27.19
C THR A 16 14.05 -16.35 26.38
N VAL A 17 12.79 -15.96 26.61
CA VAL A 17 11.68 -16.31 25.73
C VAL A 17 11.92 -15.55 24.42
N HIS A 18 12.64 -16.16 23.47
CA HIS A 18 12.53 -15.72 22.09
C HIS A 18 11.10 -16.01 21.68
N GLN A 19 10.33 -14.94 21.55
CA GLN A 19 8.98 -14.96 21.03
C GLN A 19 9.11 -15.38 19.56
N PHE A 20 9.08 -16.69 19.34
CA PHE A 20 8.84 -17.27 18.03
C PHE A 20 7.49 -16.74 17.61
N HIS A 21 7.49 -15.68 16.80
CA HIS A 21 6.34 -15.35 15.99
C HIS A 21 6.17 -16.56 15.08
N ILE A 22 5.16 -17.38 15.38
CA ILE A 22 4.65 -18.33 14.41
C ILE A 22 4.33 -17.46 13.19
N ILE A 23 5.10 -17.63 12.12
CA ILE A 23 4.76 -17.07 10.81
C ILE A 23 3.43 -17.73 10.49
N GLN A 24 2.34 -17.02 10.77
CA GLN A 24 1.01 -17.45 10.39
C GLN A 24 1.08 -17.60 8.86
N ALA A 25 0.79 -18.81 8.37
CA ALA A 25 0.75 -19.06 6.94
C ALA A 25 -0.12 -17.97 6.31
N GLN A 26 0.44 -17.27 5.33
CA GLN A 26 -0.24 -16.21 4.63
C GLN A 26 -1.57 -16.76 4.09
N GLU A 27 -2.70 -16.29 4.64
CA GLU A 27 -4.02 -16.60 4.10
C GLU A 27 -4.16 -15.81 2.79
N GLY A 28 -3.70 -16.43 1.70
CA GLY A 28 -3.58 -15.77 0.42
C GLY A 28 -3.08 -16.68 -0.69
N ILE A 29 -2.99 -16.11 -1.89
CA ILE A 29 -2.45 -16.77 -3.08
C ILE A 29 -1.63 -15.76 -3.88
N SER A 30 -0.47 -16.21 -4.36
CA SER A 30 0.40 -15.45 -5.24
C SER A 30 0.54 -16.21 -6.57
N ILE A 31 0.08 -15.58 -7.65
CA ILE A 31 0.02 -16.14 -9.00
C ILE A 31 1.10 -15.45 -9.83
N ASP A 32 2.04 -16.24 -10.35
CA ASP A 32 3.03 -15.84 -11.34
C ASP A 32 2.42 -16.07 -12.74
N CYS A 33 2.16 -14.97 -13.45
CA CYS A 33 1.43 -15.02 -14.72
C CYS A 33 2.37 -15.37 -15.86
N GLY A 34 1.95 -16.32 -16.70
CA GLY A 34 2.75 -16.85 -17.81
C GLY A 34 3.60 -18.07 -17.48
N THR A 35 3.63 -18.51 -16.21
CA THR A 35 4.28 -19.78 -15.82
C THR A 35 3.27 -20.89 -15.50
N THR A 36 3.73 -22.14 -15.53
CA THR A 36 2.91 -23.34 -15.26
C THR A 36 3.31 -24.08 -13.98
N GLY A 37 4.46 -23.76 -13.40
CA GLY A 37 4.98 -24.41 -12.19
C GLY A 37 4.69 -23.63 -10.92
N SER A 38 4.95 -24.26 -9.78
CA SER A 38 4.97 -23.61 -8.47
C SER A 38 6.38 -23.50 -7.94
N TYR A 39 6.68 -22.48 -7.16
CA TYR A 39 7.94 -22.33 -6.44
C TYR A 39 7.73 -21.58 -5.12
N VAL A 40 8.73 -21.66 -4.24
CA VAL A 40 8.79 -20.85 -3.03
C VAL A 40 9.93 -19.86 -3.20
N ASP A 41 9.67 -18.58 -2.97
CA ASP A 41 10.69 -17.53 -3.10
C ASP A 41 11.58 -17.41 -1.85
N SER A 42 12.54 -16.49 -1.87
CA SER A 42 13.45 -16.24 -0.75
C SER A 42 12.78 -15.72 0.51
N ASN A 43 11.56 -15.18 0.39
CA ASN A 43 10.76 -14.72 1.51
C ASN A 43 9.84 -15.83 2.06
N ASN A 44 9.89 -17.04 1.49
CA ASN A 44 9.02 -18.16 1.83
C ASN A 44 7.55 -17.94 1.39
N VAL A 45 7.32 -17.12 0.36
CA VAL A 45 6.02 -16.99 -0.30
C VAL A 45 5.89 -18.08 -1.36
N THR A 46 4.76 -18.79 -1.35
CA THR A 46 4.46 -19.80 -2.37
C THR A 46 3.81 -19.12 -3.57
N TRP A 47 4.46 -19.24 -4.72
CA TRP A 47 3.96 -18.80 -6.01
C TRP A 47 3.46 -19.99 -6.82
N VAL A 48 2.29 -19.82 -7.44
CA VAL A 48 1.71 -20.80 -8.37
C VAL A 48 1.61 -20.21 -9.77
N GLY A 49 1.68 -21.06 -10.79
CA GLY A 49 1.40 -20.63 -12.16
C GLY A 49 -0.06 -20.30 -12.40
N ASP A 50 -0.34 -19.57 -13.47
CA ASP A 50 -1.68 -19.07 -13.78
C ASP A 50 -2.64 -20.09 -14.39
N LYS A 51 -2.16 -21.30 -14.67
CA LYS A 51 -2.97 -22.38 -15.24
C LYS A 51 -4.16 -22.71 -14.33
N GLY A 52 -5.36 -22.61 -14.89
CA GLY A 52 -6.62 -22.89 -14.17
C GLY A 52 -7.35 -21.64 -13.69
N PHE A 53 -6.67 -20.49 -13.64
CA PHE A 53 -7.28 -19.20 -13.37
C PHE A 53 -7.68 -18.46 -14.65
N VAL A 54 -6.98 -18.70 -15.76
CA VAL A 54 -7.19 -18.02 -17.04
C VAL A 54 -7.27 -19.03 -18.19
N THR A 55 -8.10 -18.73 -19.20
CA THR A 55 -8.34 -19.61 -20.37
C THR A 55 -7.90 -19.02 -21.71
N THR A 56 -7.55 -17.73 -21.76
CA THR A 56 -7.13 -17.01 -22.97
C THR A 56 -5.78 -16.35 -22.77
N GLY A 57 -5.25 -15.71 -23.82
CA GLY A 57 -3.98 -15.00 -23.79
C GLY A 57 -2.78 -15.93 -23.97
N GLU A 58 -1.63 -15.30 -24.18
CA GLU A 58 -0.36 -15.94 -24.50
C GLU A 58 0.66 -15.58 -23.43
N SER A 59 1.53 -16.53 -23.09
CA SER A 59 2.58 -16.36 -22.09
C SER A 59 3.93 -16.08 -22.76
N ILE A 60 4.72 -15.18 -22.20
CA ILE A 60 6.07 -14.89 -22.69
C ILE A 60 7.05 -14.71 -21.52
N ASN A 61 8.29 -15.12 -21.73
CA ASN A 61 9.41 -14.79 -20.86
C ASN A 61 10.01 -13.46 -21.35
N ILE A 62 10.25 -12.54 -20.43
CA ILE A 62 10.84 -11.25 -20.77
C ILE A 62 12.36 -11.41 -20.84
N THR A 63 12.92 -11.07 -21.99
CA THR A 63 14.35 -11.19 -22.26
C THR A 63 15.17 -10.38 -21.24
N ASP A 64 16.27 -10.97 -20.78
CA ASP A 64 17.19 -10.35 -19.81
C ASP A 64 16.52 -9.89 -18.51
N VAL A 65 15.49 -10.61 -18.06
CA VAL A 65 14.85 -10.42 -16.75
C VAL A 65 14.94 -11.73 -15.97
N VAL A 66 15.54 -11.68 -14.78
CA VAL A 66 15.71 -12.89 -13.96
C VAL A 66 14.85 -12.88 -12.69
N LYS A 67 14.46 -11.70 -12.20
CA LYS A 67 13.64 -11.55 -11.01
C LYS A 67 12.22 -12.03 -11.24
N LYS A 68 11.80 -12.99 -10.41
CA LYS A 68 10.41 -13.45 -10.34
C LYS A 68 9.58 -12.56 -9.40
N PRO A 69 8.26 -12.41 -9.62
CA PRO A 69 7.45 -12.97 -10.71
C PRO A 69 7.38 -12.06 -11.95
N ILE A 70 8.31 -11.10 -12.11
CA ILE A 70 8.24 -10.11 -13.20
C ILE A 70 8.96 -10.56 -14.48
N ASN A 71 9.67 -11.69 -14.44
CA ASN A 71 10.38 -12.27 -15.58
C ASN A 71 9.45 -12.97 -16.58
N THR A 72 8.18 -13.18 -16.21
CA THR A 72 7.14 -13.70 -17.09
C THR A 72 5.91 -12.80 -17.07
N LEU A 73 5.15 -12.85 -18.16
CA LEU A 73 3.82 -12.24 -18.21
C LEU A 73 2.88 -13.05 -19.09
N ARG A 74 1.59 -12.80 -18.92
CA ARG A 74 0.56 -13.17 -19.89
C ARG A 74 -0.02 -11.92 -20.53
N TYR A 75 -0.11 -11.90 -21.86
CA TYR A 75 -0.72 -10.83 -22.64
C TYR A 75 -1.94 -11.31 -23.43
N PHE A 76 -2.79 -10.37 -23.81
CA PHE A 76 -4.08 -10.64 -24.44
C PHE A 76 -4.21 -9.87 -25.76
N PRO A 77 -3.75 -10.46 -26.88
CA PRO A 77 -3.78 -9.80 -28.21
C PRO A 77 -5.19 -9.76 -28.80
N THR A 78 -6.12 -10.55 -28.28
CA THR A 78 -7.54 -10.54 -28.67
C THR A 78 -8.47 -10.46 -27.47
N GLY A 79 -9.74 -10.15 -27.73
CA GLY A 79 -10.77 -10.00 -26.70
C GLY A 79 -10.83 -8.59 -26.12
N GLN A 80 -12.07 -8.11 -25.92
CA GLN A 80 -12.33 -6.82 -25.30
C GLN A 80 -12.11 -6.86 -23.78
N THR A 81 -12.36 -8.02 -23.17
CA THR A 81 -12.19 -8.27 -21.74
C THR A 81 -11.68 -9.69 -21.57
N ASN A 82 -10.59 -9.84 -20.81
CA ASN A 82 -9.98 -11.12 -20.50
C ASN A 82 -9.82 -11.22 -18.98
N CYS A 83 -10.24 -12.33 -18.38
CA CYS A 83 -10.34 -12.45 -16.93
C CYS A 83 -9.57 -13.65 -16.41
N TYR A 84 -8.90 -13.42 -15.29
CA TYR A 84 -8.58 -14.45 -14.33
C TYR A 84 -9.80 -14.64 -13.43
N THR A 85 -10.17 -15.89 -13.18
CA THR A 85 -11.35 -16.31 -12.43
C THR A 85 -10.99 -17.45 -11.48
N ASN A 86 -11.87 -17.79 -10.55
CA ASN A 86 -11.63 -18.81 -9.53
C ASN A 86 -10.37 -18.55 -8.68
N ILE A 87 -9.98 -17.28 -8.52
CA ILE A 87 -8.88 -16.90 -7.64
C ILE A 87 -9.42 -17.00 -6.21
N PRO A 88 -8.86 -17.88 -5.35
CA PRO A 88 -9.36 -18.06 -3.99
C PRO A 88 -9.27 -16.77 -3.18
N ALA A 89 -10.32 -16.49 -2.42
CA ALA A 89 -10.38 -15.42 -1.44
C ALA A 89 -11.28 -15.83 -0.29
N THR A 90 -11.25 -15.11 0.82
CA THR A 90 -12.13 -15.41 1.96
C THR A 90 -13.35 -14.49 1.91
N LYS A 91 -14.54 -15.08 1.78
CA LYS A 91 -15.79 -14.31 1.70
C LYS A 91 -15.95 -13.37 2.91
N GLY A 92 -16.24 -12.11 2.64
CA GLY A 92 -16.51 -11.06 3.63
C GLY A 92 -15.28 -10.58 4.40
N ARG A 93 -14.13 -11.26 4.27
CA ARG A 93 -12.88 -10.86 4.92
C ARG A 93 -12.20 -9.79 4.08
N THR A 94 -11.89 -8.65 4.69
CA THR A 94 -11.17 -7.57 4.01
C THR A 94 -9.88 -8.11 3.40
N THR A 95 -9.72 -7.89 2.10
CA THR A 95 -8.68 -8.53 1.29
C THR A 95 -8.01 -7.49 0.41
N LEU A 96 -6.68 -7.55 0.35
CA LEU A 96 -5.86 -6.82 -0.61
C LEU A 96 -5.69 -7.69 -1.85
N VAL A 97 -5.91 -7.09 -3.02
CA VAL A 97 -5.57 -7.68 -4.31
C VAL A 97 -4.62 -6.74 -5.02
N ARG A 98 -3.46 -7.25 -5.43
CA ARG A 98 -2.45 -6.49 -6.18
C ARG A 98 -2.15 -7.17 -7.50
N THR A 99 -2.11 -6.39 -8.57
CA THR A 99 -1.64 -6.84 -9.89
C THR A 99 -0.37 -6.09 -10.29
N LYS A 100 0.65 -6.79 -10.78
CA LYS A 100 1.88 -6.19 -11.29
C LYS A 100 1.94 -6.21 -12.81
N PHE A 101 2.52 -5.17 -13.37
CA PHE A 101 2.67 -4.94 -14.80
C PHE A 101 4.12 -4.54 -15.09
N TYR A 102 4.88 -5.47 -15.68
CA TYR A 102 6.25 -5.21 -16.11
C TYR A 102 6.35 -5.29 -17.64
N TYR A 103 6.39 -4.13 -18.32
CA TYR A 103 6.30 -4.06 -19.78
C TYR A 103 7.63 -4.42 -20.46
N LYS A 104 8.71 -3.66 -20.16
CA LYS A 104 10.06 -3.79 -20.76
C LYS A 104 10.05 -4.05 -22.28
N ASN A 105 9.09 -3.48 -22.99
CA ASN A 105 8.91 -3.67 -24.43
C ASN A 105 8.87 -5.15 -24.87
N TYR A 106 8.21 -6.02 -24.10
CA TYR A 106 8.18 -7.48 -24.38
C TYR A 106 7.67 -7.83 -25.78
N ASP A 107 6.88 -6.95 -26.40
CA ASP A 107 6.25 -7.13 -27.70
C ASP A 107 6.99 -6.43 -28.86
N GLU A 108 8.15 -5.82 -28.58
CA GLU A 108 9.01 -5.13 -29.54
C GLU A 108 8.34 -3.96 -30.30
N ASN A 109 7.19 -3.47 -29.82
CA ASN A 109 6.40 -2.46 -30.51
C ASN A 109 6.76 -1.02 -30.13
N TYR A 110 7.53 -0.81 -29.06
CA TYR A 110 7.89 0.51 -28.50
C TYR A 110 6.69 1.43 -28.26
N SER A 111 5.51 0.84 -28.04
CA SER A 111 4.25 1.53 -27.82
C SER A 111 3.65 1.07 -26.50
N PRO A 112 3.99 1.74 -25.38
CA PRO A 112 3.45 1.42 -24.06
C PRO A 112 1.91 1.39 -24.08
N PRO A 113 1.27 0.27 -23.73
CA PRO A 113 -0.18 0.15 -23.81
C PRO A 113 -0.87 0.82 -22.62
N SER A 114 -2.13 1.19 -22.81
CA SER A 114 -3.07 1.51 -21.73
C SER A 114 -4.24 0.52 -21.72
N PHE A 115 -4.79 0.24 -20.54
CA PHE A 115 -5.95 -0.64 -20.38
C PHE A 115 -6.51 -0.48 -18.96
N ASP A 116 -7.71 -0.98 -18.70
CA ASP A 116 -8.24 -1.01 -17.33
C ASP A 116 -8.06 -2.39 -16.69
N VAL A 117 -7.91 -2.41 -15.36
CA VAL A 117 -8.08 -3.59 -14.53
C VAL A 117 -9.38 -3.45 -13.73
N VAL A 118 -10.16 -4.53 -13.66
CA VAL A 118 -11.41 -4.59 -12.90
C VAL A 118 -11.36 -5.77 -11.94
N TYR A 119 -11.42 -5.46 -10.65
CA TYR A 119 -11.43 -6.43 -9.56
C TYR A 119 -12.87 -6.79 -9.20
N ASP A 120 -13.14 -8.09 -9.20
CA ASP A 120 -14.43 -8.72 -8.89
C ASP A 120 -15.63 -8.10 -9.63
N GLY A 121 -15.40 -7.60 -10.85
CA GLY A 121 -16.40 -6.91 -11.66
C GLY A 121 -16.86 -5.54 -11.14
N LYS A 122 -16.27 -5.04 -10.04
CA LYS A 122 -16.76 -3.87 -9.30
C LYS A 122 -15.78 -2.72 -9.21
N HIS A 123 -14.52 -3.01 -8.89
CA HIS A 123 -13.53 -1.98 -8.59
C HIS A 123 -12.62 -1.82 -9.80
N ARG A 124 -12.69 -0.67 -10.47
CA ARG A 124 -11.94 -0.39 -11.70
C ARG A 124 -10.79 0.55 -11.41
N ASP A 125 -9.62 0.21 -11.91
CA ASP A 125 -8.45 1.07 -11.98
C ASP A 125 -7.91 1.09 -13.41
N SER A 126 -7.18 2.14 -13.77
CA SER A 126 -6.65 2.34 -15.12
C SER A 126 -5.13 2.22 -15.13
N ILE A 127 -4.62 1.37 -16.01
CA ILE A 127 -3.20 1.10 -16.20
C ILE A 127 -2.74 1.85 -17.45
N ALA A 128 -1.70 2.67 -17.30
CA ALA A 128 -1.07 3.38 -18.40
C ALA A 128 0.44 3.19 -18.30
N MET A 129 1.00 2.34 -19.17
CA MET A 129 2.45 2.24 -19.28
C MET A 129 3.02 3.50 -19.93
N THR A 130 4.25 3.85 -19.59
CA THR A 130 4.92 5.06 -20.10
C THR A 130 6.17 4.70 -20.88
N VAL A 131 6.83 5.71 -21.47
CA VAL A 131 8.13 5.53 -22.12
C VAL A 131 9.20 5.04 -21.15
N ASP A 132 9.09 5.34 -19.84
CA ASP A 132 10.00 4.84 -18.82
C ASP A 132 9.83 3.33 -18.61
N SER A 133 8.62 2.81 -18.86
CA SER A 133 8.31 1.37 -18.80
C SER A 133 9.06 0.55 -19.86
N LEU A 134 9.61 1.19 -20.89
CA LEU A 134 10.44 0.53 -21.92
C LEU A 134 11.82 0.14 -21.37
N PHE A 135 12.33 0.88 -20.38
CA PHE A 135 13.70 0.79 -19.88
C PHE A 135 13.75 0.56 -18.36
N SER A 136 12.65 0.10 -17.77
CA SER A 136 12.57 -0.16 -16.33
C SER A 136 13.61 -1.20 -15.92
N ASP A 137 14.29 -0.93 -14.80
CA ASP A 137 15.11 -1.94 -14.12
C ASP A 137 14.21 -2.99 -13.45
N GLU A 138 14.79 -4.03 -12.86
CA GLU A 138 14.02 -5.08 -12.16
C GLU A 138 13.52 -4.63 -10.78
N GLU A 139 13.80 -3.39 -10.38
CA GLU A 139 13.31 -2.79 -9.14
C GLU A 139 12.04 -1.96 -9.36
N THR A 140 11.94 -1.33 -10.53
CA THR A 140 10.84 -0.47 -10.94
C THR A 140 9.75 -1.28 -11.62
N PHE A 141 8.58 -1.37 -11.00
CA PHE A 141 7.40 -2.02 -11.60
C PHE A 141 6.14 -1.19 -11.36
N HIS A 142 5.22 -1.25 -12.33
CA HIS A 142 3.89 -0.70 -12.15
C HIS A 142 3.00 -1.72 -11.46
N TYR A 143 2.19 -1.27 -10.51
CA TYR A 143 1.20 -2.12 -9.87
C TYR A 143 -0.09 -1.35 -9.63
N SER A 144 -1.19 -2.09 -9.62
CA SER A 144 -2.49 -1.62 -9.12
C SER A 144 -2.83 -2.45 -7.90
N GLU A 145 -3.43 -1.81 -6.90
CA GLU A 145 -3.82 -2.45 -5.65
C GLU A 145 -5.20 -1.96 -5.22
N VAL A 146 -6.07 -2.90 -4.84
CA VAL A 146 -7.37 -2.61 -4.24
C VAL A 146 -7.54 -3.37 -2.93
N ILE A 147 -8.18 -2.73 -1.97
CA ILE A 147 -8.67 -3.38 -0.75
C ILE A 147 -10.20 -3.40 -0.80
N PHE A 148 -10.80 -4.58 -0.74
CA PHE A 148 -12.26 -4.74 -0.69
C PHE A 148 -12.66 -5.98 0.12
N ALA A 149 -13.96 -6.15 0.36
CA ALA A 149 -14.51 -7.36 0.98
C ALA A 149 -15.14 -8.26 -0.12
N PRO A 150 -14.56 -9.45 -0.42
CA PRO A 150 -15.12 -10.36 -1.43
C PRO A 150 -16.53 -10.82 -1.08
N ALA A 151 -17.44 -10.84 -2.07
CA ALA A 151 -18.80 -11.35 -1.86
C ALA A 151 -18.89 -12.88 -1.87
N ASN A 152 -17.86 -13.55 -2.39
CA ASN A 152 -17.76 -14.99 -2.60
C ASN A 152 -16.38 -15.51 -2.19
N GLU A 153 -16.22 -16.84 -2.13
CA GLU A 153 -14.92 -17.49 -1.84
C GLU A 153 -13.92 -17.45 -3.01
N ASN A 154 -14.36 -16.91 -4.15
CA ASN A 154 -13.52 -16.70 -5.31
C ASN A 154 -13.77 -15.30 -5.85
N ILE A 155 -12.72 -14.67 -6.34
CA ILE A 155 -12.77 -13.38 -7.03
C ILE A 155 -12.34 -13.51 -8.49
N SER A 156 -12.51 -12.42 -9.22
CA SER A 156 -12.00 -12.26 -10.59
C SER A 156 -11.12 -11.03 -10.72
N VAL A 157 -10.17 -11.08 -11.65
CA VAL A 157 -9.34 -9.94 -12.07
C VAL A 157 -9.43 -9.89 -13.59
N CYS A 158 -10.07 -8.85 -14.12
CA CYS A 158 -10.32 -8.70 -15.55
C CYS A 158 -9.53 -7.53 -16.12
N LEU A 159 -8.82 -7.77 -17.22
CA LEU A 159 -8.17 -6.74 -18.02
C LEU A 159 -9.10 -6.32 -19.16
N VAL A 160 -9.38 -5.02 -19.28
CA VAL A 160 -10.29 -4.45 -20.28
C VAL A 160 -9.51 -3.55 -21.22
N ARG A 161 -9.53 -3.89 -22.50
CA ARG A 161 -8.82 -3.15 -23.55
C ARG A 161 -9.43 -1.77 -23.76
N THR A 162 -8.60 -0.72 -23.84
CA THR A 162 -9.09 0.66 -24.07
C THR A 162 -8.95 1.12 -25.52
N SER A 163 -7.98 0.60 -26.27
CA SER A 163 -7.82 0.82 -27.71
C SER A 163 -7.59 -0.50 -28.45
N PRO A 164 -8.03 -0.67 -29.71
CA PRO A 164 -7.72 -1.85 -30.52
C PRO A 164 -6.22 -2.16 -30.68
N SER A 165 -5.36 -1.14 -30.54
CA SER A 165 -3.90 -1.26 -30.59
C SER A 165 -3.26 -1.69 -29.26
N ASP A 166 -4.00 -1.64 -28.15
CA ASP A 166 -3.47 -1.99 -26.84
C ASP A 166 -3.56 -3.50 -26.60
N ASN A 167 -2.46 -4.07 -26.14
CA ASN A 167 -2.37 -5.44 -25.65
C ASN A 167 -2.32 -5.43 -24.12
N PRO A 168 -3.46 -5.62 -23.42
CA PRO A 168 -3.44 -5.78 -21.98
C PRO A 168 -2.54 -6.96 -21.59
N PHE A 169 -1.83 -6.82 -20.50
CA PHE A 169 -0.93 -7.84 -19.99
C PHE A 169 -0.89 -7.80 -18.47
N ILE A 170 -0.34 -8.84 -17.84
CA ILE A 170 -0.17 -8.94 -16.39
C ILE A 170 0.97 -9.89 -16.05
N SER A 171 1.81 -9.50 -15.09
CA SER A 171 2.97 -10.27 -14.63
C SER A 171 2.65 -11.08 -13.37
N SER A 172 1.83 -10.54 -12.47
CA SER A 172 1.41 -11.29 -11.28
C SER A 172 0.09 -10.83 -10.70
N ILE A 173 -0.55 -11.71 -9.92
CA ILE A 173 -1.71 -11.42 -9.07
C ILE A 173 -1.39 -11.90 -7.65
N GLU A 174 -1.51 -11.03 -6.66
CA GLU A 174 -1.31 -11.35 -5.25
C GLU A 174 -2.60 -11.05 -4.48
N VAL A 175 -3.04 -11.98 -3.64
CA VAL A 175 -4.25 -11.85 -2.81
C VAL A 175 -3.89 -12.13 -1.37
N TYR A 176 -4.15 -11.19 -0.47
CA TYR A 176 -3.85 -11.31 0.95
C TYR A 176 -5.06 -10.91 1.79
N SER A 177 -5.54 -11.81 2.64
CA SER A 177 -6.56 -11.48 3.63
C SER A 177 -5.94 -10.74 4.83
N PHE A 178 -6.63 -9.71 5.30
CA PHE A 178 -6.25 -8.97 6.49
C PHE A 178 -6.81 -9.59 7.77
N ASP A 179 -6.27 -9.20 8.92
CA ASP A 179 -6.88 -9.51 10.21
C ASP A 179 -8.21 -8.79 10.40
N ASP A 180 -9.08 -9.40 11.20
CA ASP A 180 -10.36 -8.81 11.57
C ASP A 180 -10.20 -7.39 12.15
N GLY A 181 -11.02 -6.47 11.64
CA GLY A 181 -11.04 -5.06 12.07
C GLY A 181 -10.06 -4.14 11.36
N MET A 182 -9.14 -4.65 10.54
CA MET A 182 -8.32 -3.81 9.65
C MET A 182 -9.19 -3.16 8.57
N TYR A 183 -8.89 -1.90 8.25
CA TYR A 183 -9.65 -1.10 7.27
C TYR A 183 -11.17 -1.11 7.53
N LYS A 184 -11.58 -1.08 8.80
CA LYS A 184 -13.00 -1.11 9.22
C LYS A 184 -13.88 0.00 8.64
N ASP A 185 -13.27 1.06 8.12
CA ASP A 185 -13.94 2.20 7.52
C ASP A 185 -14.39 1.94 6.08
N LEU A 186 -14.01 0.78 5.52
CA LEU A 186 -14.46 0.28 4.21
C LEU A 186 -15.96 -0.02 4.26
N GLY A 187 -16.73 0.69 3.44
CA GLY A 187 -18.17 0.51 3.34
C GLY A 187 -18.58 -0.74 2.55
N PRO A 188 -19.89 -1.09 2.58
CA PRO A 188 -20.43 -2.19 1.79
C PRO A 188 -20.24 -1.93 0.29
N GLU A 189 -19.74 -2.92 -0.45
CA GLU A 189 -19.49 -2.85 -1.90
C GLU A 189 -18.45 -1.80 -2.34
N GLU A 190 -17.84 -1.09 -1.38
CA GLU A 190 -16.73 -0.17 -1.62
C GLU A 190 -15.43 -0.95 -1.82
N GLY A 191 -14.48 -0.30 -2.49
CA GLY A 191 -13.10 -0.75 -2.56
C GLY A 191 -12.16 0.43 -2.48
N PHE A 192 -11.10 0.30 -1.69
CA PHE A 192 -10.04 1.30 -1.59
C PHE A 192 -8.97 1.03 -2.64
N ILE A 193 -8.92 1.84 -3.69
CA ILE A 193 -7.89 1.75 -4.75
C ILE A 193 -6.70 2.59 -4.31
N LEU A 194 -5.52 1.99 -4.23
CA LEU A 194 -4.33 2.62 -3.70
C LEU A 194 -3.77 3.68 -4.66
N TYR A 195 -3.50 4.87 -4.14
CA TYR A 195 -2.71 5.90 -4.84
C TYR A 195 -1.31 6.06 -4.26
N LYS A 196 -1.17 5.89 -2.95
CA LYS A 196 0.09 6.14 -2.26
C LYS A 196 0.15 5.39 -0.95
N ARG A 197 1.28 4.74 -0.67
CA ARG A 197 1.60 4.20 0.65
C ARG A 197 3.08 4.48 0.95
N ASN A 198 3.33 5.43 1.85
CA ASN A 198 4.66 5.94 2.13
C ASN A 198 5.12 5.64 3.55
N ALA A 199 6.39 5.28 3.68
CA ALA A 199 7.14 5.23 4.94
C ALA A 199 8.12 6.42 5.02
N TYR A 200 7.84 7.36 5.92
CA TYR A 200 8.58 8.60 6.04
C TYR A 200 9.81 8.45 6.94
N GLY A 201 10.96 8.91 6.42
CA GLY A 201 12.30 8.66 6.98
C GLY A 201 12.89 7.29 6.62
N ALA A 202 12.11 6.40 6.00
CA ALA A 202 12.63 5.14 5.48
C ALA A 202 13.50 5.36 4.24
N THR A 203 14.48 4.48 4.04
CA THR A 203 15.44 4.56 2.93
C THR A 203 15.30 3.40 1.94
N LYS A 204 14.48 2.39 2.25
CA LYS A 204 14.24 1.20 1.44
C LYS A 204 12.76 0.86 1.42
N LEU A 205 12.33 0.15 0.37
CA LEU A 205 10.99 -0.42 0.32
C LEU A 205 10.76 -1.32 1.53
N ILE A 206 9.62 -1.12 2.19
CA ILE A 206 9.16 -2.01 3.26
C ILE A 206 8.02 -2.85 2.69
N SER A 207 8.18 -4.16 2.75
CA SER A 207 7.15 -5.13 2.38
C SER A 207 7.35 -6.42 3.16
N TYR A 208 6.65 -7.49 2.78
CA TYR A 208 6.82 -8.82 3.36
C TYR A 208 8.31 -9.25 3.32
N PRO A 209 8.85 -9.81 4.40
CA PRO A 209 8.17 -10.24 5.64
C PRO A 209 8.00 -9.16 6.72
N LEU A 210 8.50 -7.95 6.50
CA LEU A 210 8.41 -6.85 7.47
C LEU A 210 6.98 -6.28 7.58
N ASP A 211 6.21 -6.33 6.49
CA ASP A 211 4.76 -6.19 6.53
C ASP A 211 4.10 -7.55 6.22
N PRO A 212 3.51 -8.23 7.22
CA PRO A 212 2.96 -9.58 7.05
C PRO A 212 1.76 -9.62 6.09
N TYR A 213 1.14 -8.48 5.80
CA TYR A 213 0.02 -8.37 4.86
C TYR A 213 0.47 -8.05 3.43
N GLY A 214 1.78 -8.11 3.17
CA GLY A 214 2.34 -7.96 1.83
C GLY A 214 2.21 -6.56 1.25
N ARG A 215 1.77 -5.55 2.00
CA ARG A 215 1.68 -4.14 1.55
C ARG A 215 3.06 -3.62 1.14
N LEU A 216 3.08 -2.75 0.13
CA LEU A 216 4.29 -2.07 -0.33
C LEU A 216 4.30 -0.65 0.24
N TRP A 217 5.30 -0.34 1.06
CA TRP A 217 5.51 0.97 1.65
C TRP A 217 6.74 1.63 1.02
N SER A 218 6.47 2.60 0.16
CA SER A 218 7.49 3.35 -0.58
C SER A 218 8.29 4.25 0.37
N PRO A 219 9.63 4.20 0.33
CA PRO A 219 10.45 5.04 1.19
C PRO A 219 10.36 6.50 0.75
N LYS A 220 10.27 7.40 1.72
CA LYS A 220 10.34 8.85 1.51
C LYS A 220 11.24 9.47 2.57
N GLY A 221 12.41 9.93 2.16
CA GLY A 221 13.33 10.60 3.06
C GLY A 221 13.22 12.12 2.98
N SER A 222 13.74 12.80 3.99
CA SER A 222 13.73 14.26 4.09
C SER A 222 14.43 14.98 2.93
N GLN A 223 15.31 14.31 2.18
CA GLN A 223 15.97 14.89 1.00
C GLN A 223 15.00 15.34 -0.10
N ASP A 224 13.81 14.73 -0.17
CA ASP A 224 12.78 15.08 -1.15
C ASP A 224 11.88 16.24 -0.66
N TYR A 225 12.07 16.69 0.58
CA TYR A 225 11.21 17.65 1.27
C TYR A 225 12.04 18.73 1.97
N PRO A 226 12.33 19.86 1.29
CA PRO A 226 13.09 20.96 1.86
C PRO A 226 12.50 21.46 3.19
N GLY A 227 13.35 21.57 4.22
CA GLY A 227 12.95 22.02 5.56
C GLY A 227 12.47 20.92 6.49
N LEU A 228 12.41 19.67 6.03
CA LEU A 228 12.18 18.51 6.89
C LEU A 228 13.49 17.83 7.30
N ILE A 229 13.44 17.11 8.41
CA ILE A 229 14.51 16.23 8.89
C ILE A 229 13.98 14.83 9.17
N ASP A 230 14.81 13.82 8.98
CA ASP A 230 14.49 12.46 9.37
C ASP A 230 14.79 12.23 10.85
N LEU A 231 13.83 11.65 11.57
CA LEU A 231 13.94 11.23 12.95
C LEU A 231 13.94 9.71 13.04
N THR A 232 14.74 9.18 13.97
CA THR A 232 14.75 7.76 14.33
C THR A 232 14.34 7.61 15.78
N THR A 233 13.49 6.62 16.05
CA THR A 233 13.01 6.33 17.41
C THR A 233 14.13 5.84 18.32
N SER A 234 14.07 6.23 19.59
CA SER A 234 14.86 5.62 20.68
C SER A 234 14.08 4.55 21.44
N ALA A 235 12.82 4.30 21.08
CA ALA A 235 12.03 3.23 21.69
C ALA A 235 12.62 1.86 21.30
N PRO A 236 12.73 0.90 22.25
CA PRO A 236 13.22 -0.44 21.95
C PRO A 236 12.24 -1.25 21.08
N SER A 237 10.95 -0.89 21.14
CA SER A 237 9.87 -1.46 20.33
C SER A 237 8.72 -0.45 20.22
N ILE A 238 7.85 -0.62 19.23
CA ILE A 238 6.65 0.18 19.05
C ILE A 238 5.41 -0.71 19.08
N ASP A 239 4.53 -0.43 20.03
CA ASP A 239 3.21 -1.06 20.11
C ASP A 239 2.30 -0.54 18.99
N ILE A 240 2.04 -1.39 18.00
CA ILE A 240 1.18 -1.09 16.86
C ILE A 240 -0.30 -1.41 17.11
N THR A 241 -0.65 -2.00 18.26
CA THR A 241 -2.03 -2.49 18.51
C THR A 241 -3.07 -1.38 18.60
N GLY A 242 -2.64 -0.15 18.90
CA GLY A 242 -3.51 1.03 18.90
C GLY A 242 -3.86 1.55 17.50
N ALA A 243 -3.17 1.10 16.45
CA ALA A 243 -3.45 1.46 15.07
C ALA A 243 -4.23 0.32 14.38
N LEU A 244 -5.49 0.59 14.02
CA LEU A 244 -6.43 -0.40 13.50
C LEU A 244 -5.98 -1.05 12.19
N ASN A 245 -5.34 -0.28 11.32
CA ASN A 245 -4.80 -0.77 10.05
C ASN A 245 -3.43 -1.45 10.24
N LYS A 246 -2.97 -1.66 11.48
CA LYS A 246 -1.77 -2.41 11.85
C LYS A 246 -0.56 -2.07 10.94
N PRO A 247 -0.10 -0.81 10.87
CA PRO A 247 1.12 -0.48 10.13
C PRO A 247 2.27 -1.33 10.66
N PRO A 248 3.21 -1.77 9.82
CA PRO A 248 4.33 -2.57 10.28
C PRO A 248 5.22 -1.75 11.22
N GLU A 249 5.73 -2.37 12.29
CA GLU A 249 6.50 -1.69 13.33
C GLU A 249 7.65 -0.86 12.75
N ILE A 250 8.35 -1.41 11.74
CA ILE A 250 9.49 -0.74 11.09
C ILE A 250 9.12 0.61 10.47
N VAL A 251 7.90 0.78 9.94
CA VAL A 251 7.43 2.08 9.42
C VAL A 251 7.32 3.11 10.55
N MET A 252 6.96 2.65 11.75
CA MET A 252 6.78 3.52 12.91
C MET A 252 8.11 3.89 13.57
N THR A 253 9.21 3.19 13.27
CA THR A 253 10.55 3.47 13.85
C THR A 253 11.18 4.76 13.33
N LYS A 254 10.66 5.30 12.24
CA LYS A 254 11.13 6.52 11.61
C LYS A 254 9.99 7.51 11.39
N ALA A 255 10.37 8.76 11.20
CA ALA A 255 9.46 9.83 10.84
C ALA A 255 10.20 10.94 10.11
N MET A 256 9.48 11.76 9.36
CA MET A 256 9.95 13.09 8.99
C MET A 256 9.36 14.12 9.97
N SER A 257 10.13 15.17 10.26
CA SER A 257 9.74 16.24 11.16
C SER A 257 10.06 17.62 10.59
N GLY A 258 9.16 18.58 10.81
CA GLY A 258 9.40 19.97 10.47
C GLY A 258 8.25 20.89 10.90
N ASP A 259 8.53 22.18 10.92
CA ASP A 259 7.56 23.20 11.30
C ASP A 259 6.68 23.54 10.09
N GLY A 260 5.36 23.47 10.29
CA GLY A 260 4.40 24.00 9.32
C GLY A 260 4.50 23.40 7.91
N PHE A 261 4.83 22.10 7.78
CA PHE A 261 5.10 21.52 6.47
C PHE A 261 3.82 21.19 5.69
N ILE A 262 3.92 21.35 4.37
CA ILE A 262 2.86 21.09 3.41
C ILE A 262 3.28 19.90 2.57
N MET A 263 2.41 18.91 2.49
CA MET A 263 2.59 17.76 1.62
C MET A 263 1.61 17.87 0.45
N SER A 264 2.18 18.25 -0.69
CA SER A 264 1.52 18.20 -2.00
C SER A 264 1.82 16.86 -2.69
N GLY A 265 1.19 16.63 -3.85
CA GLY A 265 1.46 15.42 -4.63
C GLY A 265 0.95 14.17 -3.94
N LEU A 266 -0.35 14.13 -3.65
CA LEU A 266 -1.05 12.92 -3.19
C LEU A 266 -1.23 11.87 -4.30
N ASN A 267 -0.70 12.15 -5.50
CA ASN A 267 -0.80 11.34 -6.73
C ASN A 267 -2.25 11.12 -7.21
N LEU A 268 -3.18 11.92 -6.72
CA LEU A 268 -4.57 11.93 -7.16
C LEU A 268 -4.69 12.53 -8.57
N PRO A 269 -5.72 12.16 -9.34
CA PRO A 269 -6.01 12.78 -10.62
C PRO A 269 -6.56 14.19 -10.44
N SER A 270 -6.59 14.97 -11.52
CA SER A 270 -7.14 16.34 -11.51
C SER A 270 -8.64 16.41 -11.23
N THR A 271 -9.36 15.30 -11.44
CA THR A 271 -10.79 15.21 -11.14
C THR A 271 -10.99 14.90 -9.66
N LEU A 272 -11.91 15.62 -9.01
CA LEU A 272 -12.29 15.36 -7.63
C LEU A 272 -12.90 13.96 -7.50
N LEU A 273 -12.45 13.23 -6.49
CA LEU A 273 -12.96 11.90 -6.16
C LEU A 273 -12.93 11.66 -4.64
N PRO A 274 -13.80 10.77 -4.12
CA PRO A 274 -13.83 10.48 -2.69
C PRO A 274 -12.58 9.71 -2.28
N VAL A 275 -11.88 10.20 -1.27
CA VAL A 275 -10.64 9.59 -0.77
C VAL A 275 -10.76 9.08 0.67
N TYR A 276 -9.96 8.05 0.95
CA TYR A 276 -9.66 7.58 2.30
C TYR A 276 -8.16 7.82 2.57
N LEU A 277 -7.86 8.45 3.69
CA LEU A 277 -6.50 8.66 4.18
C LEU A 277 -6.33 8.01 5.55
N ALA A 278 -5.20 7.32 5.72
CA ALA A 278 -4.73 6.88 7.02
C ALA A 278 -3.33 7.45 7.26
N LEU A 279 -3.17 8.24 8.33
CA LEU A 279 -1.91 8.83 8.74
C LEU A 279 -1.44 8.17 10.03
N TYR A 280 -0.14 7.90 10.09
CA TYR A 280 0.49 7.18 11.18
C TYR A 280 1.59 8.01 11.82
N PHE A 281 1.60 8.02 13.15
CA PHE A 281 2.55 8.77 13.97
C PHE A 281 3.06 7.93 15.13
N SER A 282 4.34 8.03 15.44
CA SER A 282 4.92 7.56 16.71
C SER A 282 5.90 8.61 17.19
N GLU A 283 5.88 8.96 18.48
CA GLU A 283 6.88 9.90 19.00
C GLU A 283 8.24 9.19 19.04
N PRO A 284 9.30 9.76 18.42
CA PRO A 284 10.62 9.13 18.37
C PRO A 284 11.39 9.18 19.69
N GLN A 285 11.05 10.05 20.64
CA GLN A 285 11.82 10.23 21.87
C GLN A 285 10.91 10.30 23.10
N SER A 286 11.40 9.79 24.23
CA SER A 286 10.71 9.99 25.51
C SER A 286 10.84 11.45 25.93
N LEU A 287 9.73 12.20 25.85
CA LEU A 287 9.72 13.63 26.15
C LEU A 287 9.69 13.90 27.67
N GLY A 288 10.37 14.96 28.10
CA GLY A 288 10.28 15.46 29.48
C GLY A 288 8.92 16.11 29.77
N ARG A 289 8.60 16.36 31.05
CA ARG A 289 7.29 16.89 31.47
C ARG A 289 6.90 18.25 30.86
N THR A 290 7.87 19.04 30.41
CA THR A 290 7.67 20.36 29.81
C THR A 290 7.72 20.36 28.28
N GLN A 291 8.00 19.21 27.67
CA GLN A 291 8.08 19.06 26.23
C GLN A 291 6.84 18.32 25.74
N LYS A 292 6.25 18.84 24.66
CA LYS A 292 5.07 18.27 24.03
C LYS A 292 5.18 18.45 22.53
N ARG A 293 4.84 17.40 21.79
CA ARG A 293 4.54 17.49 20.36
C ARG A 293 3.04 17.38 20.19
N SER A 294 2.43 18.39 19.58
CA SER A 294 0.99 18.47 19.38
C SER A 294 0.68 19.27 18.13
N PHE A 295 -0.13 18.72 17.25
CA PHE A 295 -0.42 19.35 15.96
C PHE A 295 -1.74 18.87 15.38
N THR A 296 -2.26 19.65 14.45
CA THR A 296 -3.44 19.32 13.66
C THR A 296 -3.05 19.18 12.21
N VAL A 297 -3.63 18.20 11.51
CA VAL A 297 -3.44 18.00 10.07
C VAL A 297 -4.73 18.39 9.36
N PHE A 298 -4.61 19.04 8.21
CA PHE A 298 -5.73 19.44 7.38
C PHE A 298 -5.54 18.93 5.96
N LEU A 299 -6.60 18.40 5.34
CA LEU A 299 -6.69 18.20 3.90
C LEU A 299 -7.57 19.31 3.32
N ASP A 300 -6.99 20.21 2.53
CA ASP A 300 -7.70 21.34 1.91
C ASP A 300 -8.56 22.15 2.91
N GLY A 301 -8.03 22.33 4.12
CA GLY A 301 -8.69 23.05 5.21
C GLY A 301 -9.65 22.21 6.06
N MET A 302 -9.98 20.98 5.67
CA MET A 302 -10.73 20.04 6.50
C MET A 302 -9.81 19.30 7.46
N GLN A 303 -10.13 19.34 8.75
CA GLN A 303 -9.32 18.70 9.77
C GLN A 303 -9.36 17.18 9.65
N VAL A 304 -8.18 16.56 9.64
CA VAL A 304 -7.99 15.12 9.73
C VAL A 304 -8.13 14.71 11.21
N GLY A 305 -9.06 13.80 11.50
CA GLY A 305 -9.40 13.43 12.87
C GLY A 305 -10.18 14.53 13.62
N SER A 306 -10.65 14.22 14.83
CA SER A 306 -11.51 15.11 15.62
C SER A 306 -10.78 15.97 16.65
N HIS A 307 -9.50 15.66 16.92
CA HIS A 307 -8.71 16.30 17.98
C HIS A 307 -7.26 16.52 17.49
N PRO A 308 -6.49 17.43 18.12
CA PRO A 308 -5.06 17.52 17.89
C PRO A 308 -4.38 16.16 18.11
N ILE A 309 -3.44 15.85 17.23
CA ILE A 309 -2.63 14.65 17.28
C ILE A 309 -1.51 14.88 18.29
N VAL A 310 -1.43 13.98 19.27
CA VAL A 310 -0.35 13.92 20.26
C VAL A 310 0.28 12.52 20.16
N PRO A 311 1.36 12.36 19.36
CA PRO A 311 2.03 11.08 19.21
C PRO A 311 2.59 10.57 20.53
N VAL A 312 2.59 9.25 20.71
CA VAL A 312 3.02 8.62 21.97
C VAL A 312 4.32 7.86 21.76
N PHE A 313 5.26 7.99 22.69
CA PHE A 313 6.54 7.30 22.62
C PHE A 313 6.33 5.79 22.74
N GLY A 314 6.89 5.03 21.80
CA GLY A 314 6.76 3.57 21.75
C GLY A 314 5.37 3.07 21.37
N LYS A 315 4.49 3.90 20.80
CA LYS A 315 3.17 3.47 20.31
C LYS A 315 2.80 4.10 18.97
N ALA A 316 2.16 3.31 18.11
CA ALA A 316 1.57 3.82 16.88
C ALA A 316 0.24 4.53 17.16
N THR A 317 0.12 5.75 16.64
CA THR A 317 -1.12 6.52 16.59
C THR A 317 -1.59 6.57 15.15
N GLN A 318 -2.83 6.15 14.91
CA GLN A 318 -3.48 6.25 13.61
C GLN A 318 -4.57 7.32 13.68
N VAL A 319 -4.63 8.17 12.66
CA VAL A 319 -5.80 9.02 12.39
C VAL A 319 -6.25 8.81 10.96
N VAL A 320 -7.55 8.87 10.74
CA VAL A 320 -8.15 8.65 9.44
C VAL A 320 -9.02 9.83 9.05
N LEU A 321 -9.11 10.05 7.74
CA LEU A 321 -10.10 10.92 7.12
C LEU A 321 -10.68 10.15 5.95
N ARG A 322 -12.00 10.04 5.88
CA ARG A 322 -12.69 9.31 4.81
C ARG A 322 -13.70 10.21 4.14
N ASP A 323 -14.06 9.84 2.92
CA ASP A 323 -15.23 10.37 2.24
C ASP A 323 -15.14 11.88 1.96
N ILE A 324 -13.93 12.27 1.60
CA ILE A 324 -13.59 13.64 1.26
C ILE A 324 -13.27 13.70 -0.22
N MET A 325 -13.81 14.70 -0.92
CA MET A 325 -13.48 14.94 -2.32
C MET A 325 -12.10 15.60 -2.40
N ALA A 326 -11.15 14.96 -3.06
CA ALA A 326 -9.79 15.45 -3.26
C ALA A 326 -9.32 15.24 -4.71
N SER A 327 -8.31 15.99 -5.13
CA SER A 327 -7.72 15.93 -6.48
C SER A 327 -6.20 16.10 -6.43
N SER A 328 -5.55 16.20 -7.60
CA SER A 328 -4.12 16.47 -7.75
C SER A 328 -3.66 17.73 -7.02
N GLU A 329 -4.55 18.72 -6.86
CA GLU A 329 -4.26 20.00 -6.22
C GLU A 329 -4.38 19.93 -4.70
N SER A 330 -4.95 18.84 -4.16
CA SER A 330 -5.18 18.69 -2.73
C SER A 330 -3.87 18.55 -1.94
N GLN A 331 -3.84 19.16 -0.77
CA GLN A 331 -2.64 19.22 0.07
C GLN A 331 -2.94 18.89 1.52
N LEU A 332 -2.01 18.16 2.15
CA LEU A 332 -1.99 17.98 3.59
C LEU A 332 -1.16 19.08 4.24
N VAL A 333 -1.74 19.79 5.20
CA VAL A 333 -1.08 20.88 5.94
C VAL A 333 -0.98 20.52 7.40
N PHE A 334 0.25 20.48 7.93
CA PHE A 334 0.54 20.15 9.32
C PHE A 334 0.75 21.45 10.10
N LYS A 335 -0.02 21.65 11.17
CA LYS A 335 0.06 22.87 12.00
C LYS A 335 0.24 22.52 13.47
N SER A 336 1.36 22.94 14.05
CA SER A 336 1.59 22.84 15.49
C SER A 336 0.50 23.58 16.27
N THR A 337 0.09 23.03 17.41
CA THR A 337 -0.76 23.76 18.36
C THR A 337 0.10 24.72 19.18
N ASP A 338 -0.54 25.74 19.77
CA ASP A 338 0.16 26.80 20.54
C ASP A 338 0.98 26.26 21.72
N ASP A 339 0.62 25.10 22.26
CA ASP A 339 1.29 24.43 23.37
C ASP A 339 2.33 23.37 22.92
N SER A 340 2.60 23.26 21.61
CA SER A 340 3.62 22.36 21.09
C SER A 340 4.99 23.02 21.14
N GLY A 341 5.91 22.43 21.88
CA GLY A 341 7.32 22.84 21.92
C GLY A 341 8.20 22.14 20.88
N LEU A 342 7.60 21.26 20.06
CA LEU A 342 8.30 20.47 19.06
C LEU A 342 7.60 20.59 17.69
N PRO A 343 8.35 20.44 16.58
CA PRO A 343 7.79 20.47 15.24
C PRO A 343 6.75 19.37 14.98
N THR A 344 6.02 19.43 13.88
CA THR A 344 5.11 18.34 13.50
C THR A 344 5.90 17.10 13.03
N ILE A 345 5.27 15.93 12.99
CA ILE A 345 5.88 14.68 12.48
C ILE A 345 4.92 13.88 11.63
N ILE A 346 5.44 12.97 10.80
CA ILE A 346 4.71 11.88 10.16
C ILE A 346 5.60 10.64 9.99
N SER A 347 5.08 9.46 10.33
CA SER A 347 5.77 8.17 10.14
C SER A 347 5.31 7.44 8.89
N GLY A 348 4.01 7.46 8.62
CA GLY A 348 3.45 6.81 7.44
C GLY A 348 2.18 7.47 6.93
N LEU A 349 1.89 7.27 5.66
CA LEU A 349 0.67 7.74 5.00
C LEU A 349 0.18 6.67 4.03
N GLU A 350 -1.12 6.40 4.07
CA GLU A 350 -1.84 5.71 3.01
C GLU A 350 -2.90 6.64 2.41
N VAL A 351 -3.00 6.66 1.08
CA VAL A 351 -3.99 7.42 0.30
C VAL A 351 -4.67 6.47 -0.66
N TYR A 352 -5.99 6.45 -0.62
CA TYR A 352 -6.83 5.64 -1.49
C TYR A 352 -7.97 6.47 -2.08
N SER A 353 -8.45 6.09 -3.27
CA SER A 353 -9.81 6.44 -3.68
C SER A 353 -10.80 5.40 -3.19
N ILE A 354 -12.05 5.84 -3.00
CA ILE A 354 -13.17 4.98 -2.66
C ILE A 354 -13.96 4.69 -3.93
N SER A 355 -13.85 3.46 -4.44
CA SER A 355 -14.66 3.00 -5.57
C SER A 355 -16.10 2.69 -5.14
N ASN A 356 -17.05 2.82 -6.07
CA ASN A 356 -18.50 2.59 -5.86
C ASN A 356 -19.16 3.40 -4.74
N TYR A 357 -18.56 4.53 -4.35
CA TYR A 357 -19.15 5.48 -3.42
C TYR A 357 -20.53 5.94 -3.93
N LYS A 358 -21.60 5.57 -3.22
CA LYS A 358 -22.95 6.10 -3.45
C LYS A 358 -23.12 7.28 -2.52
N ASP A 359 -23.20 8.46 -3.11
CA ASP A 359 -23.35 9.72 -2.39
C ASP A 359 -24.56 9.66 -1.45
N HIS A 360 -24.31 9.58 -0.14
CA HIS A 360 -25.36 9.62 0.87
C HIS A 360 -25.78 11.09 1.10
N GLY A 361 -26.50 11.65 0.12
CA GLY A 361 -27.42 12.76 0.35
C GLY A 361 -27.18 14.03 -0.46
N SER A 362 -27.79 14.12 -1.65
CA SER A 362 -28.74 15.21 -1.94
C SER A 362 -29.64 14.82 -3.12
N GLY A 363 -30.95 15.00 -2.94
CA GLY A 363 -31.96 14.64 -3.93
C GLY A 363 -31.99 15.61 -5.12
N GLY A 364 -32.23 15.07 -6.30
CA GLY A 364 -32.57 15.83 -7.51
C GLY A 364 -32.53 14.92 -8.74
N GLY A 365 -33.70 14.58 -9.27
CA GLY A 365 -33.86 13.61 -10.36
C GLY A 365 -33.49 14.11 -11.76
N GLY A 366 -33.38 13.14 -12.68
CA GLY A 366 -33.19 13.33 -14.12
C GLY A 366 -31.75 13.68 -14.49
N GLN A 367 -31.11 13.18 -15.54
CA GLN A 367 -31.59 12.57 -16.78
C GLN A 367 -30.36 11.98 -17.50
N SER A 368 -30.57 10.91 -18.27
CA SER A 368 -29.61 10.34 -19.22
C SER A 368 -28.83 11.39 -20.03
N GLY A 369 -27.49 11.30 -20.06
CA GLY A 369 -26.67 12.11 -20.96
C GLY A 369 -25.17 11.86 -20.88
N ASN A 370 -24.66 11.23 -21.95
CA ASN A 370 -23.30 11.29 -22.51
C ASN A 370 -22.07 11.11 -21.60
N SER A 371 -21.38 9.99 -21.84
CA SER A 371 -20.00 9.71 -21.44
C SER A 371 -19.04 10.78 -21.95
N ASN A 372 -18.65 11.70 -21.08
CA ASN A 372 -17.49 12.54 -21.32
C ASN A 372 -16.24 11.73 -21.01
N LYS A 373 -15.41 11.52 -22.04
CA LYS A 373 -14.04 11.01 -21.91
C LYS A 373 -13.24 12.01 -21.06
N GLY A 374 -13.15 11.74 -19.76
CA GLY A 374 -12.12 12.32 -18.91
C GLY A 374 -10.79 11.71 -19.32
N THR A 375 -9.89 12.54 -19.85
CA THR A 375 -8.48 12.18 -20.01
C THR A 375 -7.93 11.85 -18.63
N SER A 376 -7.66 10.57 -18.40
CA SER A 376 -7.01 10.08 -17.20
C SER A 376 -5.55 10.54 -17.18
N PRO A 377 -5.09 11.25 -16.14
CA PRO A 377 -3.66 11.52 -15.95
C PRO A 377 -2.92 10.22 -15.63
N LEU A 378 -1.66 10.17 -16.05
CA LEU A 378 -0.73 9.04 -15.94
C LEU A 378 -0.77 8.41 -14.53
N PHE A 379 -1.24 7.16 -14.44
CA PHE A 379 -1.41 6.45 -13.18
C PHE A 379 -0.16 5.63 -12.81
N GLY A 380 0.22 5.68 -11.53
CA GLY A 380 1.17 4.75 -10.93
C GLY A 380 2.66 4.97 -11.26
N GLN A 381 3.17 6.20 -11.20
CA GLN A 381 4.61 6.41 -11.00
C GLN A 381 4.92 6.37 -9.49
N GLU A 382 5.06 5.17 -8.94
CA GLU A 382 6.06 4.98 -7.89
C GLU A 382 7.13 4.06 -8.45
N THR A 383 8.19 4.70 -8.96
CA THR A 383 9.51 4.09 -9.10
C THR A 383 9.98 3.66 -7.72
N VAL A 384 9.73 2.40 -7.38
CA VAL A 384 10.36 1.75 -6.24
C VAL A 384 11.77 1.37 -6.68
N SER A 385 12.76 2.21 -6.42
CA SER A 385 14.16 1.86 -6.71
C SER A 385 14.82 1.32 -5.45
N ASP A 386 15.11 0.01 -5.41
CA ASP A 386 16.04 -0.55 -4.43
C ASP A 386 17.47 -0.25 -4.90
N LYS A 387 17.97 0.96 -4.61
CA LYS A 387 19.41 1.20 -4.70
C LYS A 387 20.11 0.39 -3.60
N ILE A 388 20.68 -0.74 -4.00
CA ILE A 388 21.66 -1.49 -3.22
C ILE A 388 22.99 -0.72 -3.36
N ASP A 389 23.26 0.20 -2.44
CA ASP A 389 24.63 0.67 -2.26
C ASP A 389 25.43 -0.42 -1.54
N SER A 390 26.45 -0.90 -2.25
CA SER A 390 27.48 -1.87 -1.82
C SER A 390 28.38 -1.35 -0.72
#